data_AF-A0A813DUR4-F1
#
_entry.id   AF-A0A813DUR4-F1
#
_cell.length_a   1.000
_cell.length_b   1.000
_cell.length_c   1.000
_cell.angle_alpha   90.00
_cell.angle_beta   90.00
_cell.angle_gamma   90.00
#
_symmetry.space_group_name_H-M   'P 1'
#
loop_
_entity.id
_entity.type
_entity.pdbx_description
1 polymer ?
#
loop_
_entity_poly.entity_id
_entity_poly.type
_entity_poly.pdbx_seq_one_letter_code
_entity_poly.pdbx_strand_id
1 'polypeptide(L)'
;MVVLLFVRCYNDLQGGYHGPAKQRLASARKNGLVGQNDTFLLSNPAYFEVVVQLCTRLIDDSNSSIFKFDGITLEAKESSAVAIKELAAIAELIRRLRLRRPEIFISLTTGTWASIFFLTVVGADCIWRRGHDHEFLGEGPPRERWVTYRDFKTHEGVVAVSGGLFPLSSLMVHGVILAKDAWDLNIRQEPPDPEGIHFQHEVRTAFSMGNMLQELYVTPKLLQHVNWDDLAAAVLWAKDHAGLLATSRWIGGIPDAGIYGWASALPNGAACLTLRNPLARRSHIFLSSSALGHNLGFVRLVAAYGDQRIRTIELPPVPRSLQLILEPFEVLVFDNSRDAPPEVPNDGWTSISIISMTLGAGGLIALLARHLRLSDGGAGGQTRGGVRGGELSAAEVRARRLVRLGVVADAEASSIGGTGGVATEGAPTSTSTGEPLTPRSELRARRLARLDGAGAGAGL
;
A
#
# COMPACT_ATOMS: atom_id res chain seq x y z
N MET A 1 5.19 -15.72 -11.63
CA MET A 1 6.42 -15.17 -11.02
C MET A 1 6.02 -14.22 -9.91
N VAL A 2 6.21 -14.55 -8.63
CA VAL A 2 6.20 -13.52 -7.58
C VAL A 2 7.63 -13.04 -7.47
N VAL A 3 7.95 -11.98 -8.21
CA VAL A 3 9.23 -11.30 -8.05
C VAL A 3 9.10 -10.46 -6.79
N LEU A 4 9.62 -10.93 -5.67
CA LEU A 4 10.01 -10.01 -4.61
C LEU A 4 11.33 -9.34 -5.04
N LEU A 5 11.21 -8.34 -5.93
CA LEU A 5 12.29 -7.45 -6.30
C LEU A 5 12.24 -6.23 -5.38
N PHE A 6 13.16 -6.15 -4.43
CA PHE A 6 13.42 -4.91 -3.70
C PHE A 6 14.46 -4.07 -4.45
N VAL A 7 14.11 -3.55 -5.64
CA VAL A 7 14.77 -2.34 -6.14
C VAL A 7 13.81 -1.18 -5.93
N ARG A 8 13.81 -0.62 -4.72
CA ARG A 8 13.11 0.65 -4.47
C ARG A 8 13.92 1.77 -5.12
N CYS A 9 13.53 2.13 -6.34
CA CYS A 9 13.82 3.47 -6.83
C CYS A 9 12.72 4.39 -6.30
N TYR A 10 12.98 4.99 -5.12
CA TYR A 10 12.17 6.08 -4.60
C TYR A 10 12.42 7.31 -5.49
N ASN A 11 11.61 7.44 -6.53
CA ASN A 11 11.67 8.57 -7.45
C ASN A 11 10.53 9.51 -7.09
N ASP A 12 10.80 10.39 -6.13
CA ASP A 12 10.01 11.60 -6.02
C ASP A 12 10.36 12.47 -7.22
N LEU A 13 9.41 12.56 -8.15
CA LEU A 13 9.56 13.32 -9.39
C LEU A 13 9.73 14.82 -9.13
N GLN A 14 9.38 15.27 -7.93
CA GLN A 14 9.54 16.64 -7.44
C GLN A 14 10.88 16.87 -6.73
N GLY A 15 11.79 15.89 -6.72
CA GLY A 15 13.13 16.04 -6.17
C GLY A 15 13.28 15.69 -4.69
N GLY A 16 12.28 15.04 -4.10
CA GLY A 16 12.31 14.57 -2.71
C GLY A 16 11.84 15.61 -1.71
N TYR A 17 11.93 15.26 -0.42
CA TYR A 17 11.50 16.11 0.68
C TYR A 17 12.66 16.87 1.35
N HIS A 18 12.35 18.03 1.91
CA HIS A 18 13.22 18.82 2.81
C HIS A 18 14.61 19.19 2.26
N GLY A 19 15.67 19.05 3.08
CA GLY A 19 17.04 19.49 2.77
C GLY A 19 17.61 18.91 1.47
N PRO A 20 17.50 17.60 1.21
CA PRO A 20 17.92 16.98 -0.05
C PRO A 20 17.21 17.56 -1.29
N ALA A 21 15.95 18.00 -1.16
CA ALA A 21 15.21 18.62 -2.25
C ALA A 21 15.86 19.92 -2.70
N LYS A 22 16.26 20.79 -1.75
CA LYS A 22 16.94 22.06 -2.04
C LYS A 22 18.27 21.85 -2.78
N GLN A 23 19.04 20.83 -2.40
CA GLN A 23 20.30 20.51 -3.07
C GLN A 23 20.09 20.00 -4.50
N ARG A 24 19.10 19.13 -4.70
CA ARG A 24 18.73 18.63 -6.03
C ARG A 24 18.23 19.76 -6.94
N LEU A 25 17.39 20.65 -6.43
CA LEU A 25 16.94 21.85 -7.16
C LEU A 25 18.08 22.76 -7.55
N ALA A 26 19.01 23.05 -6.64
CA ALA A 26 20.19 23.88 -6.94
C ALA A 26 21.06 23.26 -8.05
N SER A 27 21.20 21.94 -8.06
CA SER A 27 21.90 21.22 -9.14
C SER A 27 21.12 21.27 -10.45
N ALA A 28 19.81 21.01 -10.42
CA ALA A 28 18.96 21.02 -11.60
C ALA A 28 18.91 22.40 -12.27
N ARG A 29 18.89 23.48 -11.47
CA ARG A 29 18.94 24.86 -11.95
C ARG A 29 20.19 25.14 -12.78
N LYS A 30 21.36 24.67 -12.31
CA LYS A 30 22.63 24.82 -13.05
C LYS A 30 22.64 24.08 -14.40
N ASN A 31 21.78 23.06 -14.55
CA ASN A 31 21.71 22.22 -15.74
C ASN A 31 20.49 22.51 -16.61
N GLY A 32 19.70 23.57 -16.32
CA GLY A 32 18.50 23.91 -17.09
C GLY A 32 17.35 22.90 -16.96
N LEU A 33 17.32 22.12 -15.88
CA LEU A 33 16.36 21.02 -15.65
C LEU A 33 15.17 21.41 -14.76
N VAL A 34 15.09 22.67 -14.32
CA VAL A 34 13.97 23.18 -13.50
C VAL A 34 12.91 23.84 -14.38
N GLY A 35 11.65 23.71 -13.98
CA GLY A 35 10.50 24.40 -14.58
C GLY A 35 10.38 25.84 -14.11
N GLN A 36 9.24 26.47 -14.43
CA GLN A 36 8.88 27.78 -13.86
C GLN A 36 8.78 27.65 -12.34
N ASN A 37 9.20 28.68 -11.60
CA ASN A 37 9.18 28.74 -10.12
C ASN A 37 10.15 27.80 -9.38
N ASP A 38 11.21 27.32 -10.03
CA ASP A 38 12.24 26.49 -9.37
C ASP A 38 11.71 25.16 -8.85
N THR A 39 10.81 24.54 -9.61
CA THR A 39 10.24 23.22 -9.33
C THR A 39 10.71 22.20 -10.36
N PHE A 40 10.73 20.93 -9.97
CA PHE A 40 10.85 19.85 -10.93
C PHE A 40 9.47 19.60 -11.54
N LEU A 41 9.37 19.78 -12.86
CA LEU A 41 8.17 19.49 -13.64
C LEU A 41 8.52 18.41 -14.64
N LEU A 42 7.93 17.22 -14.51
CA LEU A 42 8.16 16.11 -15.43
C LEU A 42 7.79 16.48 -16.88
N SER A 43 6.88 17.43 -17.07
CA SER A 43 6.51 17.98 -18.37
C SER A 43 7.58 18.87 -19.02
N ASN A 44 8.66 19.24 -18.32
CA ASN A 44 9.83 19.87 -18.94
C ASN A 44 10.56 18.83 -19.82
N PRO A 45 10.68 19.03 -21.14
CA PRO A 45 11.27 18.03 -22.04
C PRO A 45 12.70 17.60 -21.67
N ALA A 46 13.53 18.53 -21.20
CA ALA A 46 14.92 18.21 -20.82
C ALA A 46 14.95 17.33 -19.57
N TYR A 47 14.12 17.65 -18.58
CA TYR A 47 14.00 16.84 -17.36
C TYR A 47 13.35 15.48 -17.64
N PHE A 48 12.32 15.46 -18.50
CA PHE A 48 11.64 14.25 -18.94
C PHE A 48 12.62 13.22 -19.51
N GLU A 49 13.47 13.61 -20.46
CA GLU A 49 14.45 12.71 -21.06
C GLU A 49 15.49 12.21 -20.05
N VAL A 50 15.88 13.04 -19.08
CA VAL A 50 16.75 12.60 -17.97
C VAL A 50 16.06 11.51 -17.14
N VAL A 51 14.78 11.68 -16.79
CA VAL A 51 14.01 10.68 -16.03
C VAL A 51 13.84 9.39 -16.84
N VAL A 52 13.52 9.47 -18.13
CA VAL A 52 13.43 8.31 -19.03
C VAL A 52 14.75 7.55 -19.08
N GLN A 53 15.88 8.24 -19.26
CA GLN A 53 17.20 7.62 -19.31
C GLN A 53 17.57 6.97 -17.97
N LEU A 54 17.27 7.61 -16.84
CA LEU A 54 17.51 7.04 -15.52
C LEU A 54 16.69 5.75 -15.31
N CYS A 55 15.40 5.79 -15.61
CA CYS A 55 14.54 4.61 -15.47
C CYS A 55 14.96 3.49 -16.43
N THR A 56 15.34 3.83 -17.67
CA THR A 56 15.83 2.85 -18.66
C THR A 56 17.12 2.17 -18.18
N ARG A 57 18.07 2.92 -17.62
CA ARG A 57 19.27 2.32 -17.01
C ARG A 57 18.93 1.44 -15.82
N LEU A 58 17.97 1.81 -14.99
CA LEU A 58 17.54 0.95 -13.87
C LEU A 58 16.90 -0.36 -14.36
N ILE A 59 16.16 -0.30 -15.48
CA ILE A 59 15.63 -1.50 -16.16
C ILE A 59 16.77 -2.36 -16.71
N ASP A 60 17.71 -1.75 -17.44
CA ASP A 60 18.71 -2.46 -18.23
C ASP A 60 19.92 -2.92 -17.39
N ASP A 61 20.42 -2.07 -16.50
CA ASP A 61 21.63 -2.30 -15.70
C ASP A 61 21.33 -2.97 -14.36
N SER A 62 20.18 -2.68 -13.76
CA SER A 62 19.79 -3.17 -12.42
C SER A 62 18.64 -4.17 -12.44
N ASN A 63 18.11 -4.49 -13.62
CA ASN A 63 16.97 -5.39 -13.81
C ASN A 63 15.74 -5.01 -12.96
N SER A 64 15.51 -3.71 -12.77
CA SER A 64 14.33 -3.22 -12.04
C SER A 64 13.05 -3.69 -12.73
N SER A 65 12.16 -4.31 -11.93
CA SER A 65 10.85 -4.81 -12.36
C SER A 65 9.69 -4.03 -11.74
N ILE A 66 9.98 -3.05 -10.89
CA ILE A 66 9.01 -2.19 -10.23
C ILE A 66 9.50 -0.74 -10.18
N PHE A 67 8.60 0.19 -10.44
CA PHE A 67 8.80 1.60 -10.13
C PHE A 67 7.69 2.10 -9.21
N LYS A 68 8.08 2.83 -8.17
CA LYS A 68 7.20 3.66 -7.36
C LYS A 68 7.51 5.12 -7.70
N PHE A 69 6.57 5.79 -8.35
CA PHE A 69 6.66 7.21 -8.63
C PHE A 69 5.83 7.98 -7.61
N ASP A 70 6.50 8.85 -6.85
CA ASP A 70 5.86 9.68 -5.84
C ASP A 70 5.69 11.11 -6.37
N GLY A 71 4.64 11.79 -5.90
CA GLY A 71 4.40 13.21 -6.18
C GLY A 71 3.97 13.47 -7.63
N ILE A 72 3.06 12.65 -8.18
CA ILE A 72 2.63 12.75 -9.59
C ILE A 72 1.67 13.91 -9.89
N THR A 73 1.09 14.54 -8.86
CA THR A 73 0.33 15.78 -9.04
C THR A 73 0.92 16.88 -8.20
N LEU A 74 1.01 18.04 -8.83
CA LEU A 74 1.30 19.29 -8.16
C LEU A 74 0.26 19.53 -7.07
N GLU A 75 0.69 20.00 -5.90
CA GLU A 75 -0.22 20.52 -4.89
C GLU A 75 -1.19 21.53 -5.53
N ALA A 76 -2.32 21.82 -4.87
CA ALA A 76 -3.38 22.74 -5.32
C ALA A 76 -2.94 24.19 -5.66
N LYS A 77 -1.64 24.47 -5.65
CA LYS A 77 -1.00 25.75 -5.95
C LYS A 77 -0.71 25.95 -7.44
N GLU A 78 -0.73 24.91 -8.25
CA GLU A 78 -0.42 25.00 -9.69
C GLU A 78 -1.68 25.05 -10.54
N SER A 79 -1.63 25.79 -11.66
CA SER A 79 -2.79 25.92 -12.55
C SER A 79 -3.20 24.57 -13.14
N SER A 80 -4.50 24.37 -13.41
CA SER A 80 -5.02 23.14 -13.99
C SER A 80 -4.32 22.73 -15.30
N ALA A 81 -3.81 23.69 -16.07
CA ALA A 81 -3.07 23.44 -17.30
C ALA A 81 -1.71 22.77 -17.06
N VAL A 82 -0.99 23.14 -15.99
CA VAL A 82 0.30 22.50 -15.64
C VAL A 82 0.05 21.09 -15.13
N ALA A 83 -0.96 20.89 -14.28
CA ALA A 83 -1.34 19.57 -13.78
C ALA A 83 -1.68 18.58 -14.90
N ILE A 84 -2.40 19.02 -15.94
CA ILE A 84 -2.70 18.20 -17.12
C ILE A 84 -1.41 17.79 -17.86
N LYS A 85 -0.44 18.71 -17.99
CA LYS A 85 0.84 18.40 -18.64
C LYS A 85 1.68 17.42 -17.84
N GLU A 86 1.72 17.54 -16.51
CA GLU A 86 2.39 16.56 -15.64
C GLU A 86 1.75 15.18 -15.75
N LEU A 87 0.40 15.11 -15.77
CA LEU A 87 -0.33 13.86 -15.96
C LEU A 87 -0.07 13.22 -17.34
N ALA A 88 0.01 14.04 -18.39
CA ALA A 88 0.39 13.55 -19.72
C ALA A 88 1.84 13.05 -19.75
N ALA A 89 2.75 13.74 -19.06
CA ALA A 89 4.15 13.34 -18.99
C ALA A 89 4.33 12.02 -18.21
N ILE A 90 3.66 11.82 -17.08
CA ILE A 90 3.74 10.54 -16.35
C ILE A 90 3.17 9.38 -17.18
N ALA A 91 2.06 9.58 -17.91
CA ALA A 91 1.51 8.58 -18.81
C ALA A 91 2.50 8.23 -19.94
N GLU A 92 3.14 9.24 -20.55
CA GLU A 92 4.15 9.03 -21.59
C GLU A 92 5.41 8.34 -21.05
N LEU A 93 5.85 8.68 -19.83
CA LEU A 93 6.96 7.99 -19.16
C LEU A 93 6.63 6.50 -19.01
N ILE A 94 5.48 6.18 -18.40
CA ILE A 94 5.04 4.79 -18.21
C ILE A 94 4.94 4.06 -19.53
N ARG A 95 4.37 4.68 -20.56
CA ARG A 95 4.28 4.10 -21.90
C ARG A 95 5.65 3.76 -22.47
N ARG A 96 6.63 4.66 -22.35
CA ARG A 96 8.02 4.41 -22.81
C ARG A 96 8.69 3.29 -22.02
N LEU A 97 8.49 3.24 -20.70
CA LEU A 97 9.02 2.16 -19.87
C LEU A 97 8.42 0.81 -20.26
N ARG A 98 7.10 0.76 -20.51
CA ARG A 98 6.40 -0.47 -20.94
C ARG A 98 6.75 -0.89 -22.37
N LEU A 99 7.08 0.04 -23.27
CA LEU A 99 7.66 -0.31 -24.58
C LEU A 99 9.00 -1.04 -24.45
N ARG A 100 9.78 -0.70 -23.41
CA ARG A 100 11.07 -1.34 -23.14
C ARG A 100 10.92 -2.65 -22.36
N ARG A 101 10.04 -2.67 -21.35
CA ARG A 101 9.75 -3.80 -20.46
C ARG A 101 8.24 -3.88 -20.19
N PRO A 102 7.47 -4.67 -20.98
CA PRO A 102 6.02 -4.75 -20.87
C PRO A 102 5.50 -5.16 -19.49
N GLU A 103 6.26 -5.98 -18.77
CA GLU A 103 5.91 -6.55 -17.47
C GLU A 103 6.26 -5.66 -16.27
N ILE A 104 6.74 -4.43 -16.48
CA ILE A 104 7.16 -3.56 -15.38
C ILE A 104 5.97 -3.10 -14.53
N PHE A 105 6.08 -3.31 -13.21
CA PHE A 105 5.05 -2.91 -12.26
C PHE A 105 5.18 -1.43 -11.90
N ILE A 106 4.09 -0.67 -12.01
CA ILE A 106 4.05 0.76 -11.75
C ILE A 106 3.11 1.06 -10.58
N SER A 107 3.68 1.56 -9.49
CA SER A 107 2.96 2.13 -8.36
C SER A 107 3.01 3.65 -8.42
N LEU A 108 1.87 4.31 -8.55
CA LEU A 108 1.79 5.77 -8.44
C LEU A 108 1.35 6.18 -7.05
N THR A 109 2.13 7.03 -6.39
CA THR A 109 1.84 7.52 -5.05
C THR A 109 1.84 9.04 -4.99
N THR A 110 1.09 9.57 -4.03
CA THR A 110 0.84 11.00 -3.81
C THR A 110 0.27 11.73 -5.02
N GLY A 111 -0.93 12.31 -4.88
CA GLY A 111 -1.61 12.99 -5.99
C GLY A 111 -2.60 12.13 -6.77
N THR A 112 -2.74 10.86 -6.41
CA THR A 112 -3.78 9.98 -6.94
C THR A 112 -5.09 10.09 -6.15
N TRP A 113 -6.18 9.71 -6.81
CA TRP A 113 -7.47 9.41 -6.17
C TRP A 113 -8.06 8.15 -6.80
N ALA A 114 -9.00 7.50 -6.10
CA ALA A 114 -9.63 6.26 -6.52
C ALA A 114 -10.41 6.41 -7.84
N SER A 115 -9.69 6.35 -8.95
CA SER A 115 -10.21 6.50 -10.30
C SER A 115 -9.53 5.52 -11.23
N ILE A 116 -10.33 4.79 -12.01
CA ILE A 116 -9.84 3.85 -13.00
C ILE A 116 -8.97 4.51 -14.07
N PHE A 117 -9.07 5.83 -14.24
CA PHE A 117 -8.22 6.65 -15.12
C PHE A 117 -6.73 6.36 -14.93
N PHE A 118 -6.27 6.21 -13.68
CA PHE A 118 -4.86 5.92 -13.42
C PHE A 118 -4.44 4.53 -13.91
N LEU A 119 -5.35 3.56 -13.88
CA LEU A 119 -5.07 2.19 -14.31
C LEU A 119 -5.17 2.05 -15.83
N THR A 120 -6.16 2.68 -16.46
CA THR A 120 -6.47 2.48 -17.89
C THR A 120 -5.84 3.52 -18.81
N VAL A 121 -5.80 4.79 -18.41
CA VAL A 121 -5.30 5.88 -19.25
C VAL A 121 -3.84 6.19 -18.95
N VAL A 122 -3.48 6.31 -17.66
CA VAL A 122 -2.09 6.56 -17.26
C VAL A 122 -1.25 5.28 -17.35
N GLY A 123 -1.87 4.11 -17.15
CA GLY A 123 -1.21 2.81 -17.25
C GLY A 123 -0.47 2.37 -15.99
N ALA A 124 -0.89 2.83 -14.80
CA ALA A 124 -0.39 2.33 -13.53
C ALA A 124 -0.99 0.97 -13.17
N ASP A 125 -0.29 0.19 -12.33
CA ASP A 125 -0.80 -1.07 -11.79
C ASP A 125 -1.48 -0.86 -10.43
N CYS A 126 -0.97 0.07 -9.62
CA CYS A 126 -1.64 0.48 -8.39
C CYS A 126 -1.46 1.97 -8.07
N ILE A 127 -2.35 2.48 -7.22
CA ILE A 127 -2.32 3.85 -6.69
C ILE A 127 -2.28 3.89 -5.16
N TRP A 128 -1.77 4.98 -4.59
CA TRP A 128 -1.79 5.19 -3.14
C TRP A 128 -3.22 5.34 -2.60
N ARG A 129 -3.53 4.63 -1.50
CA ARG A 129 -4.81 4.74 -0.76
C ARG A 129 -5.14 6.12 -0.19
N ARG A 130 -4.19 7.08 -0.25
CA ARG A 130 -4.21 8.41 0.38
C ARG A 130 -4.09 8.35 1.91
N GLY A 131 -3.84 9.50 2.53
CA GLY A 131 -3.56 9.61 3.97
C GLY A 131 -2.08 9.52 4.27
N HIS A 132 -1.74 9.50 5.56
CA HIS A 132 -0.38 9.30 6.02
C HIS A 132 0.07 7.86 5.77
N ASP A 133 1.38 7.72 5.63
CA ASP A 133 2.09 6.45 5.54
C ASP A 133 1.81 5.58 6.75
N HIS A 134 1.96 6.16 7.94
CA HIS A 134 1.81 5.50 9.24
C HIS A 134 1.18 6.46 10.26
N GLU A 135 0.07 6.06 10.88
CA GLU A 135 -0.68 6.83 11.89
C GLU A 135 -1.64 5.90 12.64
N PHE A 136 -2.32 6.40 13.69
CA PHE A 136 -3.15 5.56 14.57
C PHE A 136 -4.59 6.05 14.69
N LEU A 137 -5.56 5.12 14.71
CA LEU A 137 -6.98 5.41 14.89
C LEU A 137 -7.66 4.29 15.68
N GLY A 138 -8.70 4.62 16.45
CA GLY A 138 -9.53 3.63 17.13
C GLY A 138 -8.97 3.15 18.48
N GLU A 139 -9.48 2.01 18.93
CA GLU A 139 -9.21 1.43 20.25
C GLU A 139 -8.05 0.42 20.22
N GLY A 140 -7.51 0.10 21.40
CA GLY A 140 -6.53 -0.98 21.58
C GLY A 140 -5.06 -0.54 21.54
N PRO A 141 -4.14 -1.52 21.58
CA PRO A 141 -2.70 -1.27 21.48
C PRO A 141 -2.33 -0.55 20.18
N PRO A 142 -1.15 0.11 20.12
CA PRO A 142 -0.72 0.85 18.94
C PRO A 142 -0.87 0.08 17.63
N ARG A 143 -0.51 -1.20 17.61
CA ARG A 143 -0.62 -2.03 16.40
C ARG A 143 -2.04 -2.24 15.91
N GLU A 144 -3.00 -2.47 16.80
CA GLU A 144 -4.42 -2.55 16.42
C GLU A 144 -4.93 -1.21 15.88
N ARG A 145 -4.49 -0.12 16.49
CA ARG A 145 -4.83 1.23 16.03
C ARG A 145 -4.21 1.58 14.69
N TRP A 146 -3.02 1.06 14.39
CA TRP A 146 -2.38 1.17 13.09
C TRP A 146 -3.18 0.44 12.02
N VAL A 147 -3.56 -0.82 12.27
CA VAL A 147 -4.39 -1.61 11.35
C VAL A 147 -5.72 -0.90 11.10
N THR A 148 -6.36 -0.41 12.16
CA THR A 148 -7.60 0.39 12.06
C THR A 148 -7.40 1.65 11.22
N TYR A 149 -6.31 2.40 11.41
CA TYR A 149 -6.01 3.59 10.61
C TYR A 149 -5.82 3.25 9.13
N ARG A 150 -4.95 2.28 8.82
CA ARG A 150 -4.65 1.84 7.45
C ARG A 150 -5.95 1.49 6.72
N ASP A 151 -6.80 0.72 7.38
CA ASP A 151 -8.03 0.20 6.80
C ASP A 151 -9.09 1.32 6.71
N PHE A 152 -9.18 2.21 7.71
CA PHE A 152 -10.06 3.38 7.68
C PHE A 152 -9.74 4.30 6.51
N LYS A 153 -8.45 4.60 6.27
CA LYS A 153 -8.04 5.43 5.13
C LYS A 153 -8.34 4.76 3.78
N THR A 154 -8.21 3.43 3.70
CA THR A 154 -8.66 2.68 2.52
C THR A 154 -10.18 2.80 2.34
N HIS A 155 -10.95 2.63 3.40
CA HIS A 155 -12.41 2.76 3.33
C HIS A 155 -12.83 4.18 2.92
N GLU A 156 -12.38 5.20 3.64
CA GLU A 156 -12.73 6.60 3.40
C GLU A 156 -12.23 7.09 2.03
N GLY A 157 -10.96 6.83 1.70
CA GLY A 157 -10.30 7.36 0.51
C GLY A 157 -10.55 6.60 -0.78
N VAL A 158 -11.08 5.37 -0.69
CA VAL A 158 -11.31 4.50 -1.85
C VAL A 158 -12.71 3.92 -1.87
N VAL A 159 -13.10 3.14 -0.86
CA VAL A 159 -14.38 2.39 -0.88
C VAL A 159 -15.57 3.36 -0.92
N ALA A 160 -15.61 4.31 0.01
CA ALA A 160 -16.70 5.26 0.16
C ALA A 160 -16.82 6.23 -1.03
N VAL A 161 -15.69 6.69 -1.57
CA VAL A 161 -15.68 7.67 -2.68
C VAL A 161 -15.91 7.04 -4.05
N SER A 162 -15.47 5.79 -4.27
CA SER A 162 -15.67 5.09 -5.54
C SER A 162 -16.96 4.28 -5.60
N GLY A 163 -17.70 4.17 -4.49
CA GLY A 163 -18.85 3.26 -4.39
C GLY A 163 -18.46 1.79 -4.57
N GLY A 164 -17.22 1.42 -4.19
CA GLY A 164 -16.68 0.08 -4.38
C GLY A 164 -16.29 -0.28 -5.82
N LEU A 165 -16.26 0.69 -6.74
CA LEU A 165 -15.91 0.43 -8.15
C LEU A 165 -14.40 0.40 -8.41
N PHE A 166 -13.59 0.98 -7.53
CA PHE A 166 -12.14 0.90 -7.67
C PHE A 166 -11.61 -0.46 -7.16
N PRO A 167 -10.81 -1.20 -7.95
CA PRO A 167 -10.32 -2.51 -7.53
C PRO A 167 -9.35 -2.38 -6.36
N LEU A 168 -9.67 -3.00 -5.22
CA LEU A 168 -8.82 -2.97 -4.02
C LEU A 168 -7.45 -3.59 -4.29
N SER A 169 -7.37 -4.56 -5.21
CA SER A 169 -6.12 -5.18 -5.63
C SER A 169 -5.13 -4.20 -6.27
N SER A 170 -5.61 -3.10 -6.85
CA SER A 170 -4.80 -2.01 -7.42
C SER A 170 -4.54 -0.88 -6.43
N LEU A 171 -4.53 -1.15 -5.13
CA LEU A 171 -4.08 -0.20 -4.12
C LEU A 171 -2.67 -0.52 -3.65
N MET A 172 -1.87 0.53 -3.56
CA MET A 172 -0.71 0.57 -2.68
C MET A 172 -1.22 0.98 -1.29
N VAL A 173 -0.91 0.15 -0.31
CA VAL A 173 -1.13 0.39 1.11
C VAL A 173 0.19 0.15 1.83
N HIS A 174 0.47 0.91 2.88
CA HIS A 174 1.56 0.53 3.78
C HIS A 174 1.17 -0.79 4.43
N GLY A 175 1.99 -1.83 4.18
CA GLY A 175 1.74 -3.19 4.64
C GLY A 175 2.19 -3.41 6.08
N VAL A 176 3.00 -4.44 6.32
CA VAL A 176 3.38 -4.84 7.68
C VAL A 176 4.54 -3.98 8.19
N ILE A 177 4.39 -3.38 9.36
CA ILE A 177 5.40 -2.50 9.98
C ILE A 177 5.94 -3.11 11.29
N LEU A 178 7.23 -3.42 11.30
CA LEU A 178 8.02 -3.71 12.51
C LEU A 178 9.45 -3.23 12.29
N ALA A 179 9.67 -1.92 12.39
CA ALA A 179 10.95 -1.31 12.07
C ALA A 179 11.53 -0.54 13.26
N LYS A 180 12.86 -0.50 13.38
CA LYS A 180 13.55 0.16 14.49
C LYS A 180 13.14 1.63 14.68
N ASP A 181 12.93 2.33 13.57
CA ASP A 181 12.62 3.76 13.53
C ASP A 181 11.11 4.03 13.34
N ALA A 182 10.27 2.98 13.30
CA ALA A 182 8.83 3.16 13.34
C ALA A 182 8.41 3.53 14.76
N TRP A 183 7.84 4.72 14.94
CA TRP A 183 7.31 5.15 16.23
C TRP A 183 6.11 4.26 16.61
N ASP A 184 6.07 3.80 17.86
CA ASP A 184 5.04 2.91 18.44
C ASP A 184 4.74 1.58 17.70
N LEU A 185 5.41 1.27 16.58
CA LEU A 185 5.41 -0.04 15.89
C LEU A 185 6.80 -0.68 15.86
N ASN A 186 7.69 -0.24 16.74
CA ASN A 186 8.96 -0.90 17.01
C ASN A 186 8.81 -1.86 18.21
N ILE A 187 9.94 -2.28 18.80
CA ILE A 187 9.95 -3.16 19.99
C ILE A 187 9.45 -2.48 21.28
N ARG A 188 9.14 -1.17 21.27
CA ARG A 188 8.68 -0.39 22.43
C ARG A 188 7.15 -0.26 22.50
N GLN A 189 6.42 -1.24 21.96
CA GLN A 189 4.95 -1.23 22.06
C GLN A 189 4.50 -1.38 23.51
N GLU A 190 3.52 -0.56 23.91
CA GLU A 190 2.84 -0.64 25.20
C GLU A 190 1.32 -0.82 24.99
N PRO A 191 0.70 -1.88 25.54
CA PRO A 191 1.36 -3.01 26.19
C PRO A 191 2.22 -3.80 25.19
N PRO A 192 3.26 -4.51 25.67
CA PRO A 192 4.03 -5.41 24.81
C PRO A 192 3.13 -6.50 24.22
N ASP A 193 3.51 -7.01 23.04
CA ASP A 193 2.82 -8.10 22.33
C ASP A 193 3.65 -9.40 22.46
N PRO A 194 3.81 -9.99 23.66
CA PRO A 194 4.70 -11.13 23.87
C PRO A 194 4.20 -12.40 23.17
N GLU A 195 2.89 -12.52 22.97
CA GLU A 195 2.27 -13.63 22.25
C GLU A 195 2.27 -13.41 20.72
N GLY A 196 2.64 -12.21 20.25
CA GLY A 196 2.71 -11.85 18.84
C GLY A 196 1.33 -11.73 18.16
N ILE A 197 0.25 -11.67 18.93
CA ILE A 197 -1.12 -11.74 18.43
C ILE A 197 -1.48 -10.52 17.59
N HIS A 198 -1.05 -9.33 18.00
CA HIS A 198 -1.33 -8.09 17.26
C HIS A 198 -0.51 -8.02 15.97
N PHE A 199 0.74 -8.51 16.02
CA PHE A 199 1.56 -8.67 14.81
C PHE A 199 0.90 -9.65 13.84
N GLN A 200 0.42 -10.78 14.34
CA GLN A 200 -0.29 -11.76 13.54
C GLN A 200 -1.56 -11.17 12.88
N HIS A 201 -2.35 -10.37 13.61
CA HIS A 201 -3.53 -9.70 13.06
C HIS A 201 -3.18 -8.76 11.89
N GLU A 202 -2.13 -7.95 12.04
CA GLU A 202 -1.65 -7.08 10.97
C GLU A 202 -1.21 -7.86 9.73
N VAL A 203 -0.43 -8.92 9.94
CA VAL A 203 0.03 -9.82 8.87
C VAL A 203 -1.15 -10.45 8.13
N ARG A 204 -2.08 -11.07 8.87
CA ARG A 204 -3.24 -11.75 8.26
C ARG A 204 -4.12 -10.80 7.46
N THR A 205 -4.37 -9.60 7.99
CA THR A 205 -5.12 -8.60 7.23
C THR A 205 -4.33 -8.15 6.01
N ALA A 206 -3.06 -7.74 6.14
CA ALA A 206 -2.21 -7.28 5.03
C ALA A 206 -2.23 -8.24 3.82
N PHE A 207 -2.02 -9.52 4.08
CA PHE A 207 -1.94 -10.54 3.04
C PHE A 207 -3.30 -11.02 2.50
N SER A 208 -4.42 -10.65 3.14
CA SER A 208 -5.77 -11.04 2.69
C SER A 208 -6.62 -9.91 2.12
N MET A 209 -6.16 -8.66 2.19
CA MET A 209 -6.85 -7.54 1.52
C MET A 209 -6.85 -7.66 -0.01
N GLY A 210 -5.93 -8.43 -0.57
CA GLY A 210 -5.81 -8.73 -1.99
C GLY A 210 -5.04 -7.69 -2.83
N ASN A 211 -4.29 -6.78 -2.18
CA ASN A 211 -3.40 -5.85 -2.87
C ASN A 211 -2.31 -6.62 -3.64
N MET A 212 -2.10 -6.26 -4.91
CA MET A 212 -1.03 -6.83 -5.75
C MET A 212 0.35 -6.47 -5.21
N LEU A 213 0.50 -5.26 -4.66
CA LEU A 213 1.73 -4.81 -4.01
C LEU A 213 1.62 -5.05 -2.50
N GLN A 214 2.45 -5.97 -2.00
CA GLN A 214 2.60 -6.27 -0.58
C GLN A 214 3.92 -5.68 -0.08
N GLU A 215 3.86 -4.68 0.81
CA GLU A 215 5.05 -4.04 1.37
C GLU A 215 5.34 -4.52 2.80
N LEU A 216 6.61 -4.83 3.06
CA LEU A 216 7.10 -5.18 4.40
C LEU A 216 8.10 -4.13 4.85
N TYR A 217 7.72 -3.36 5.87
CA TYR A 217 8.56 -2.37 6.55
C TYR A 217 9.09 -2.98 7.83
N VAL A 218 9.97 -3.96 7.69
CA VAL A 218 10.48 -4.75 8.80
C VAL A 218 11.97 -4.55 8.96
N THR A 219 12.44 -4.38 10.20
CA THR A 219 13.84 -4.57 10.56
C THR A 219 14.00 -6.05 10.95
N PRO A 220 14.63 -6.90 10.13
CA PRO A 220 14.58 -8.35 10.32
C PRO A 220 15.12 -8.84 11.67
N LYS A 221 16.05 -8.09 12.28
CA LYS A 221 16.58 -8.39 13.62
C LYS A 221 15.56 -8.20 14.75
N LEU A 222 14.45 -7.51 14.51
CA LEU A 222 13.37 -7.31 15.49
C LEU A 222 12.30 -8.40 15.42
N LEU A 223 12.23 -9.15 14.31
CA LEU A 223 11.28 -10.23 14.14
C LEU A 223 11.68 -11.45 14.98
N GLN A 224 10.78 -11.87 15.86
CA GLN A 224 10.90 -13.11 16.62
C GLN A 224 10.47 -14.31 15.77
N HIS A 225 10.70 -15.53 16.26
CA HIS A 225 10.33 -16.77 15.56
C HIS A 225 8.84 -16.79 15.17
N VAL A 226 7.95 -16.46 16.10
CA VAL A 226 6.50 -16.41 15.84
C VAL A 226 6.16 -15.43 14.72
N ASN A 227 6.81 -14.25 14.68
CA ASN A 227 6.55 -13.26 13.63
C ASN A 227 6.98 -13.76 12.24
N TRP A 228 8.10 -14.50 12.17
CA TRP A 228 8.55 -15.12 10.92
C TRP A 228 7.59 -16.22 10.46
N ASP A 229 7.08 -17.03 11.38
CA ASP A 229 6.13 -18.10 11.07
C ASP A 229 4.79 -17.52 10.59
N ASP A 230 4.29 -16.45 11.22
CA ASP A 230 3.09 -15.74 10.78
C ASP A 230 3.25 -15.16 9.36
N LEU A 231 4.37 -14.47 9.09
CA LEU A 231 4.67 -13.94 7.77
C LEU A 231 4.74 -15.06 6.72
N ALA A 232 5.44 -16.16 7.03
CA ALA A 232 5.57 -17.27 6.11
C ALA A 232 4.22 -17.92 5.80
N ALA A 233 3.39 -18.17 6.82
CA ALA A 233 2.06 -18.74 6.64
C ALA A 233 1.16 -17.84 5.78
N ALA A 234 1.15 -16.53 6.06
CA ALA A 234 0.32 -15.58 5.33
C ALA A 234 0.80 -15.36 3.88
N VAL A 235 2.11 -15.31 3.64
CA VAL A 235 2.67 -15.21 2.28
C VAL A 235 2.34 -16.44 1.45
N LEU A 236 2.50 -17.64 2.01
CA LEU A 236 2.19 -18.88 1.30
C LEU A 236 0.69 -18.95 0.97
N TRP A 237 -0.16 -18.63 1.96
CA TRP A 237 -1.61 -18.58 1.75
C TRP A 237 -1.97 -17.56 0.65
N ALA A 238 -1.48 -16.32 0.72
CA ALA A 238 -1.80 -15.30 -0.27
C ALA A 238 -1.29 -15.66 -1.68
N LYS A 239 -0.14 -16.32 -1.77
CA LYS A 239 0.41 -16.81 -3.04
C LYS A 239 -0.49 -17.87 -3.67
N ASP A 240 -0.96 -18.83 -2.88
CA ASP A 240 -1.85 -19.89 -3.37
C ASP A 240 -3.24 -19.33 -3.75
N HIS A 241 -3.61 -18.16 -3.22
CA HIS A 241 -4.88 -17.50 -3.45
C HIS A 241 -4.78 -16.25 -4.34
N ALA A 242 -3.65 -15.98 -4.98
CA ALA A 242 -3.40 -14.70 -5.66
C ALA A 242 -4.47 -14.37 -6.72
N GLY A 243 -4.87 -15.36 -7.53
CA GLY A 243 -5.93 -15.19 -8.54
C GLY A 243 -7.31 -14.90 -7.93
N LEU A 244 -7.61 -15.47 -6.78
CA LEU A 244 -8.85 -15.22 -6.04
C LEU A 244 -8.83 -13.81 -5.41
N LEU A 245 -7.74 -13.48 -4.72
CA LEU A 245 -7.52 -12.21 -4.04
C LEU A 245 -7.58 -11.00 -5.00
N ALA A 246 -7.28 -11.19 -6.29
CA ALA A 246 -7.47 -10.16 -7.31
C ALA A 246 -8.92 -9.63 -7.41
N THR A 247 -9.91 -10.42 -6.96
CA THR A 247 -11.35 -10.09 -6.91
C THR A 247 -11.82 -9.55 -5.55
N SER A 248 -10.89 -9.24 -4.65
CA SER A 248 -11.19 -8.72 -3.32
C SER A 248 -12.08 -7.48 -3.36
N ARG A 249 -13.16 -7.54 -2.56
CA ARG A 249 -14.11 -6.46 -2.34
C ARG A 249 -14.21 -6.16 -0.86
N TRP A 250 -14.53 -4.91 -0.53
CA TRP A 250 -14.84 -4.52 0.85
C TRP A 250 -16.21 -5.04 1.28
N ILE A 251 -16.34 -5.48 2.52
CA ILE A 251 -17.61 -5.84 3.15
C ILE A 251 -17.69 -5.33 4.59
N GLY A 252 -18.92 -5.23 5.12
CA GLY A 252 -19.17 -4.82 6.50
C GLY A 252 -19.06 -3.30 6.70
N GLY A 253 -18.64 -2.91 7.90
CA GLY A 253 -18.71 -1.54 8.38
C GLY A 253 -17.44 -0.71 8.14
N ILE A 254 -17.35 0.37 8.92
CA ILE A 254 -16.24 1.31 8.92
C ILE A 254 -15.22 0.86 9.99
N PRO A 255 -13.91 0.83 9.70
CA PRO A 255 -12.89 0.24 10.58
C PRO A 255 -12.73 0.81 12.00
N ASP A 256 -13.33 1.95 12.32
CA ASP A 256 -13.33 2.53 13.67
C ASP A 256 -14.70 2.39 14.39
N ALA A 257 -15.70 1.81 13.72
CA ALA A 257 -17.07 1.77 14.21
C ALA A 257 -17.68 0.36 14.25
N GLY A 258 -17.18 -0.59 13.45
CA GLY A 258 -17.75 -1.93 13.41
C GLY A 258 -16.91 -2.96 12.65
N ILE A 259 -17.39 -4.21 12.67
CA ILE A 259 -16.73 -5.32 11.95
C ILE A 259 -16.75 -5.06 10.45
N TYR A 260 -15.62 -5.26 9.81
CA TYR A 260 -15.43 -5.11 8.38
C TYR A 260 -14.52 -6.22 7.85
N GLY A 261 -14.33 -6.26 6.53
CA GLY A 261 -13.45 -7.25 5.94
C GLY A 261 -13.37 -7.22 4.43
N TRP A 262 -12.83 -8.30 3.89
CA TRP A 262 -12.62 -8.52 2.47
C TRP A 262 -13.21 -9.84 2.04
N ALA A 263 -13.86 -9.85 0.88
CA ALA A 263 -14.45 -11.04 0.31
C ALA A 263 -14.05 -11.19 -1.16
N SER A 264 -13.69 -12.40 -1.55
CA SER A 264 -13.33 -12.74 -2.93
C SER A 264 -14.06 -14.00 -3.34
N ALA A 265 -14.44 -14.08 -4.61
CA ALA A 265 -15.01 -15.29 -5.19
C ALA A 265 -14.71 -15.37 -6.68
N LEU A 266 -14.54 -16.60 -7.17
CA LEU A 266 -14.40 -16.92 -8.58
C LEU A 266 -15.62 -17.72 -9.08
N PRO A 267 -15.92 -17.71 -10.39
CA PRO A 267 -17.03 -18.47 -10.97
C PRO A 267 -16.97 -19.99 -10.72
N ASN A 268 -15.78 -20.53 -10.46
CA ASN A 268 -15.59 -21.96 -10.14
C ASN A 268 -15.96 -22.32 -8.70
N GLY A 269 -16.43 -21.36 -7.89
CA GLY A 269 -16.85 -21.58 -6.50
C GLY A 269 -15.73 -21.39 -5.46
N ALA A 270 -14.48 -21.15 -5.89
CA ALA A 270 -13.41 -20.76 -4.98
C ALA A 270 -13.74 -19.39 -4.37
N ALA A 271 -13.62 -19.30 -3.05
CA ALA A 271 -13.99 -18.12 -2.27
C ALA A 271 -13.12 -18.00 -1.03
N CYS A 272 -12.90 -16.75 -0.61
CA CYS A 272 -12.26 -16.44 0.66
C CYS A 272 -12.92 -15.23 1.32
N LEU A 273 -12.85 -15.20 2.64
CA LEU A 273 -13.46 -14.20 3.50
C LEU A 273 -12.51 -13.88 4.64
N THR A 274 -12.10 -12.63 4.74
CA THR A 274 -11.43 -12.08 5.92
C THR A 274 -12.38 -11.16 6.64
N LEU A 275 -12.44 -11.25 7.97
CA LEU A 275 -13.17 -10.33 8.84
C LEU A 275 -12.25 -9.86 9.96
N ARG A 276 -12.41 -8.59 10.35
CA ARG A 276 -11.76 -8.00 11.52
C ARG A 276 -12.79 -7.30 12.39
N ASN A 277 -12.72 -7.56 13.70
CA ASN A 277 -13.38 -6.73 14.70
C ASN A 277 -12.38 -5.69 15.24
N PRO A 278 -12.48 -4.40 14.89
CA PRO A 278 -11.54 -3.39 15.37
C PRO A 278 -11.78 -2.92 16.82
N LEU A 279 -12.85 -3.37 17.45
CA LEU A 279 -13.32 -2.84 18.73
C LEU A 279 -12.68 -3.59 19.91
N ALA A 280 -12.49 -2.90 21.04
CA ALA A 280 -12.07 -3.50 22.32
C ALA A 280 -13.19 -4.29 23.03
N ARG A 281 -14.29 -4.57 22.32
CA ARG A 281 -15.44 -5.33 22.82
C ARG A 281 -15.89 -6.35 21.78
N ARG A 282 -16.52 -7.41 22.26
CA ARG A 282 -17.20 -8.39 21.42
C ARG A 282 -18.27 -7.71 20.57
N SER A 283 -18.34 -8.08 19.30
CA SER A 283 -19.31 -7.57 18.34
C SER A 283 -19.81 -8.68 17.42
N HIS A 284 -20.79 -8.39 16.57
CA HIS A 284 -21.31 -9.35 15.61
C HIS A 284 -21.61 -8.71 14.24
N ILE A 285 -21.61 -9.55 13.21
CA ILE A 285 -21.99 -9.20 11.84
C ILE A 285 -22.94 -10.26 11.28
N PHE A 286 -23.91 -9.84 10.47
CA PHE A 286 -24.77 -10.74 9.71
C PHE A 286 -24.25 -10.89 8.30
N LEU A 287 -24.02 -12.12 7.87
CA LEU A 287 -23.48 -12.43 6.55
C LEU A 287 -24.34 -13.45 5.83
N SER A 288 -24.47 -13.29 4.52
CA SER A 288 -25.01 -14.31 3.63
C SER A 288 -23.99 -14.57 2.53
N SER A 289 -24.23 -15.55 1.68
CA SER A 289 -23.36 -15.83 0.53
C SER A 289 -23.24 -14.63 -0.42
N SER A 290 -24.18 -13.67 -0.37
CA SER A 290 -24.09 -12.42 -1.15
C SER A 290 -22.87 -11.55 -0.80
N ALA A 291 -22.28 -11.72 0.39
CA ALA A 291 -21.04 -11.03 0.78
C ALA A 291 -19.86 -11.43 -0.13
N LEU A 292 -19.87 -12.66 -0.66
CA LEU A 292 -18.89 -13.17 -1.61
C LEU A 292 -19.20 -12.75 -3.06
N GLY A 293 -20.33 -12.08 -3.29
CA GLY A 293 -20.79 -11.64 -4.60
C GLY A 293 -21.68 -12.63 -5.33
N HIS A 294 -22.65 -12.07 -6.07
CA HIS A 294 -23.70 -12.81 -6.78
C HIS A 294 -24.50 -13.78 -5.89
N ASN A 295 -25.65 -14.27 -6.39
CA ASN A 295 -26.56 -15.15 -5.65
C ASN A 295 -26.00 -16.59 -5.59
N LEU A 296 -24.87 -16.76 -4.91
CA LEU A 296 -24.33 -18.06 -4.59
C LEU A 296 -25.32 -18.81 -3.68
N GLY A 297 -25.35 -20.14 -3.81
CA GLY A 297 -26.08 -21.00 -2.88
C GLY A 297 -25.43 -21.00 -1.50
N PHE A 298 -25.52 -22.12 -0.79
CA PHE A 298 -24.74 -22.28 0.44
C PHE A 298 -23.25 -22.33 0.11
N VAL A 299 -22.45 -21.56 0.83
CA VAL A 299 -20.99 -21.58 0.71
C VAL A 299 -20.39 -21.97 2.06
N ARG A 300 -19.70 -23.11 2.08
CA ARG A 300 -18.92 -23.57 3.22
C ARG A 300 -17.51 -23.04 3.10
N LEU A 301 -17.02 -22.35 4.13
CA LEU A 301 -15.64 -21.89 4.22
C LEU A 301 -14.96 -22.47 5.48
N VAL A 302 -13.67 -22.77 5.38
CA VAL A 302 -12.85 -23.31 6.47
C VAL A 302 -11.78 -22.31 6.86
N ALA A 303 -11.34 -22.36 8.12
CA ALA A 303 -10.28 -21.48 8.60
C ALA A 303 -8.97 -21.68 7.82
N ALA A 304 -8.37 -20.59 7.37
CA ALA A 304 -7.08 -20.60 6.69
C ALA A 304 -5.94 -20.97 7.66
N TYR A 305 -6.08 -20.63 8.95
CA TYR A 305 -5.05 -20.79 9.97
C TYR A 305 -5.43 -21.77 11.07
N GLY A 306 -4.46 -22.59 11.49
CA GLY A 306 -4.61 -23.69 12.45
C GLY A 306 -4.82 -23.26 13.90
N ASP A 307 -4.68 -21.98 14.24
CA ASP A 307 -4.90 -21.39 15.56
C ASP A 307 -6.22 -20.61 15.66
N GLN A 308 -6.87 -20.32 14.53
CA GLN A 308 -8.12 -19.56 14.49
C GLN A 308 -9.25 -20.25 15.26
N ARG A 309 -9.94 -19.50 16.13
CA ARG A 309 -11.04 -20.00 16.99
C ARG A 309 -12.19 -20.62 16.21
N ILE A 310 -12.72 -19.93 15.20
CA ILE A 310 -13.82 -20.42 14.38
C ILE A 310 -13.25 -21.21 13.20
N ARG A 311 -13.52 -22.51 13.15
CA ARG A 311 -12.94 -23.45 12.17
C ARG A 311 -13.69 -23.56 10.86
N THR A 312 -15.00 -23.38 10.88
CA THR A 312 -15.85 -23.53 9.70
C THR A 312 -17.05 -22.62 9.85
N ILE A 313 -17.48 -22.04 8.73
CA ILE A 313 -18.72 -21.29 8.61
C ILE A 313 -19.49 -21.76 7.37
N GLU A 314 -20.80 -21.61 7.44
CA GLU A 314 -21.70 -21.85 6.31
C GLU A 314 -22.49 -20.57 6.05
N LEU A 315 -22.25 -19.96 4.90
CA LEU A 315 -22.95 -18.75 4.47
C LEU A 315 -24.21 -19.17 3.70
N PRO A 316 -25.42 -18.91 4.23
CA PRO A 316 -26.65 -19.22 3.52
C PRO A 316 -26.94 -18.18 2.42
N PRO A 317 -27.76 -18.51 1.41
CA PRO A 317 -28.27 -17.51 0.47
C PRO A 317 -29.31 -16.58 1.12
N VAL A 318 -29.43 -15.36 0.60
CA VAL A 318 -30.49 -14.39 0.93
C VAL A 318 -31.88 -15.04 0.76
N PRO A 319 -32.86 -14.77 1.66
CA PRO A 319 -32.85 -13.78 2.73
C PRO A 319 -32.26 -14.25 4.07
N ARG A 320 -31.68 -15.47 4.14
CA ARG A 320 -31.07 -15.96 5.38
C ARG A 320 -29.71 -15.31 5.60
N SER A 321 -29.30 -15.23 6.87
CA SER A 321 -27.97 -14.79 7.26
C SER A 321 -27.43 -15.64 8.42
N LEU A 322 -26.12 -15.81 8.42
CA LEU A 322 -25.33 -16.28 9.55
C LEU A 322 -25.00 -15.07 10.43
N GLN A 323 -25.34 -15.14 11.72
CA GLN A 323 -24.80 -14.23 12.72
C GLN A 323 -23.44 -14.74 13.17
N LEU A 324 -22.38 -13.97 12.93
CA LEU A 324 -21.03 -14.31 13.35
C LEU A 324 -20.58 -13.35 14.46
N ILE A 325 -20.13 -13.91 15.58
CA ILE A 325 -19.64 -13.17 16.75
C ILE A 325 -18.12 -13.18 16.74
N LEU A 326 -17.52 -12.00 16.78
CA LEU A 326 -16.07 -11.81 16.84
C LEU A 326 -15.68 -11.26 18.22
N GLU A 327 -14.60 -11.80 18.78
CA GLU A 327 -13.96 -11.30 20.00
C GLU A 327 -13.26 -9.96 19.74
N PRO A 328 -12.89 -9.19 20.79
CA PRO A 328 -12.13 -7.95 20.62
C PRO A 328 -10.89 -8.15 19.73
N PHE A 329 -10.68 -7.24 18.77
CA PHE A 329 -9.53 -7.25 17.84
C PHE A 329 -9.41 -8.48 16.91
N GLU A 330 -10.33 -9.45 16.99
CA GLU A 330 -10.17 -10.73 16.32
C GLU A 330 -10.13 -10.58 14.79
N VAL A 331 -9.17 -11.26 14.18
CA VAL A 331 -9.05 -11.43 12.72
C VAL A 331 -9.34 -12.88 12.37
N LEU A 332 -10.34 -13.09 11.52
CA LEU A 332 -10.73 -14.39 10.99
C LEU A 332 -10.48 -14.42 9.48
N VAL A 333 -9.82 -15.44 8.97
CA VAL A 333 -9.59 -15.69 7.55
C VAL A 333 -10.11 -17.08 7.20
N PHE A 334 -10.98 -17.14 6.20
CA PHE A 334 -11.56 -18.37 5.71
C PHE A 334 -11.37 -18.51 4.20
N ASP A 335 -11.25 -19.74 3.72
CA ASP A 335 -11.28 -20.10 2.31
C ASP A 335 -11.96 -21.45 2.09
N ASN A 336 -12.25 -21.80 0.84
CA ASN A 336 -12.66 -23.14 0.44
C ASN A 336 -11.85 -23.67 -0.75
N SER A 337 -10.73 -23.03 -1.07
CA SER A 337 -10.02 -23.19 -2.33
C SER A 337 -9.16 -24.46 -2.41
N ARG A 338 -9.21 -25.33 -1.39
CA ARG A 338 -8.38 -26.55 -1.32
C ARG A 338 -8.63 -27.57 -2.44
N ASP A 339 -9.57 -27.34 -3.37
CA ASP A 339 -9.89 -28.30 -4.45
C ASP A 339 -9.80 -27.79 -5.91
N ALA A 340 -9.35 -26.57 -6.24
CA ALA A 340 -8.90 -26.26 -7.62
C ALA A 340 -8.27 -24.87 -7.80
N PRO A 341 -6.96 -24.76 -8.14
CA PRO A 341 -6.51 -23.65 -8.96
C PRO A 341 -6.97 -23.88 -10.43
N PRO A 342 -7.46 -22.87 -11.16
CA PRO A 342 -7.56 -22.97 -12.61
C PRO A 342 -6.16 -23.16 -13.22
N GLU A 343 -6.05 -23.96 -14.29
CA GLU A 343 -4.80 -24.09 -15.06
C GLU A 343 -4.30 -22.71 -15.46
N VAL A 344 -3.12 -22.34 -14.94
CA VAL A 344 -2.37 -21.18 -15.41
C VAL A 344 -1.61 -21.62 -16.65
N PRO A 345 -1.78 -20.97 -17.82
CA PRO A 345 -1.01 -21.30 -19.02
C PRO A 345 0.49 -21.31 -18.71
N ASN A 346 1.17 -22.36 -19.16
CA ASN A 346 2.56 -22.68 -18.86
C ASN A 346 3.52 -21.85 -19.72
N ASP A 347 3.36 -20.53 -19.69
CA ASP A 347 4.15 -19.59 -20.46
C ASP A 347 5.27 -19.07 -19.55
N GLY A 348 6.26 -19.94 -19.33
CA GLY A 348 7.62 -19.68 -18.86
C GLY A 348 7.86 -18.52 -17.87
N TRP A 349 7.89 -18.80 -16.56
CA TRP A 349 8.52 -17.90 -15.60
C TRP A 349 9.27 -18.65 -14.49
N THR A 350 10.57 -18.89 -14.71
CA THR A 350 11.51 -19.49 -13.74
C THR A 350 12.68 -18.54 -13.46
N SER A 351 12.59 -17.71 -12.41
CA SER A 351 13.73 -17.23 -11.58
C SER A 351 13.30 -16.09 -10.63
N ILE A 352 13.80 -16.08 -9.39
CA ILE A 352 13.75 -14.93 -8.45
C ILE A 352 15.19 -14.46 -8.22
N SER A 353 15.47 -13.19 -8.52
CA SER A 353 16.76 -12.53 -8.29
C SER A 353 16.57 -11.40 -7.28
N ILE A 354 17.38 -11.35 -6.23
CA ILE A 354 17.38 -10.27 -5.23
C ILE A 354 18.55 -9.34 -5.53
N ILE A 355 18.25 -8.09 -5.90
CA ILE A 355 19.22 -6.99 -5.94
C ILE A 355 18.58 -5.85 -5.17
N SER A 356 19.19 -5.45 -4.04
CA SER A 356 18.86 -4.21 -3.35
C SER A 356 19.83 -3.14 -3.84
N MET A 357 19.31 -2.08 -4.44
CA MET A 357 20.05 -0.85 -4.72
C MET A 357 19.26 0.34 -4.17
N THR A 358 19.53 0.71 -2.93
CA THR A 358 19.22 2.03 -2.42
C THR A 358 20.28 2.98 -3.00
N LEU A 359 19.97 3.65 -4.12
CA LEU A 359 20.75 4.83 -4.49
C LEU A 359 20.37 5.95 -3.51
N GLY A 360 21.00 5.95 -2.33
CA GLY A 360 20.98 7.11 -1.43
C GLY A 360 21.45 8.36 -2.19
N ALA A 361 21.18 9.55 -1.67
CA ALA A 361 21.53 10.82 -2.32
C ALA A 361 22.98 10.86 -2.86
N GLY A 362 23.92 10.21 -2.17
CA GLY A 362 25.31 10.05 -2.63
C GLY A 362 25.50 9.16 -3.86
N GLY A 363 24.68 8.12 -4.06
CA GLY A 363 24.72 7.22 -5.22
C GLY A 363 24.18 7.87 -6.49
N LEU A 364 23.07 8.63 -6.38
CA LEU A 364 22.55 9.42 -7.50
C LEU A 364 23.50 10.58 -7.85
N ILE A 365 24.09 11.25 -6.84
CA ILE A 365 25.15 12.26 -7.04
C ILE A 365 26.40 11.64 -7.66
N ALA A 366 26.80 10.42 -7.27
CA ALA A 366 27.94 9.73 -7.87
C ALA A 366 27.64 9.31 -9.32
N LEU A 367 26.43 8.84 -9.61
CA LEU A 367 26.01 8.49 -10.98
C LEU A 367 25.95 9.73 -11.88
N LEU A 368 25.40 10.84 -11.37
CA LEU A 368 25.37 12.15 -12.03
C LEU A 368 26.77 12.76 -12.18
N ALA A 369 27.63 12.65 -11.17
CA ALA A 369 29.01 13.13 -11.21
C ALA A 369 29.90 12.31 -12.15
N ARG A 370 29.62 11.01 -12.31
CA ARG A 370 30.30 10.14 -13.28
C ARG A 370 29.84 10.43 -14.70
N HIS A 371 28.59 10.83 -14.89
CA HIS A 371 28.06 11.28 -16.20
C HIS A 371 28.57 12.67 -16.61
N LEU A 372 28.71 13.61 -15.66
CA LEU A 372 29.28 14.93 -15.91
C LEU A 372 30.82 14.93 -16.10
N ARG A 373 31.49 13.80 -15.86
CA ARG A 373 32.95 13.64 -16.01
C ARG A 373 33.39 12.78 -17.20
N LEU A 374 32.47 12.25 -18.01
CA LEU A 374 32.83 11.50 -19.22
C LEU A 374 33.05 12.39 -20.45
N SER A 375 33.34 13.68 -20.26
CA SER A 375 33.93 14.54 -21.29
C SER A 375 35.44 14.76 -21.14
N ASP A 376 36.11 14.26 -20.09
CA ASP A 376 37.57 14.39 -19.97
C ASP A 376 38.23 13.04 -19.63
N GLY A 377 39.11 12.59 -20.51
CA GLY A 377 39.77 11.29 -20.44
C GLY A 377 40.92 11.17 -19.43
N GLY A 378 41.30 9.93 -19.14
CA GLY A 378 42.67 9.56 -18.74
C GLY A 378 42.89 9.02 -17.32
N ALA A 379 43.45 7.80 -17.26
CA ALA A 379 44.19 7.12 -16.17
C ALA A 379 43.42 6.82 -14.86
N GLY A 380 43.45 5.65 -14.23
CA GLY A 380 44.40 4.53 -14.20
C GLY A 380 44.67 4.19 -12.72
N GLY A 381 44.31 2.98 -12.24
CA GLY A 381 44.66 2.53 -10.88
C GLY A 381 43.80 1.40 -10.32
N GLN A 382 44.34 0.18 -10.31
CA GLN A 382 43.82 -1.00 -9.62
C GLN A 382 44.22 -1.00 -8.13
N THR A 383 43.34 -1.49 -7.25
CA THR A 383 43.73 -2.17 -6.00
C THR A 383 42.80 -3.34 -5.69
N ARG A 384 43.38 -4.54 -5.59
CA ARG A 384 42.76 -5.79 -5.08
C ARG A 384 42.88 -5.86 -3.56
N GLY A 385 41.83 -6.33 -2.88
CA GLY A 385 41.86 -6.77 -1.49
C GLY A 385 40.84 -7.89 -1.27
N GLY A 386 41.30 -9.10 -0.93
CA GLY A 386 40.48 -10.30 -0.75
C GLY A 386 39.79 -10.37 0.62
N VAL A 387 38.61 -11.01 0.67
CA VAL A 387 37.84 -11.28 1.87
C VAL A 387 37.86 -12.79 2.16
N ARG A 388 38.30 -13.18 3.36
CA ARG A 388 38.22 -14.56 3.89
C ARG A 388 36.80 -14.83 4.39
N GLY A 389 36.27 -16.03 4.10
CA GLY A 389 34.95 -16.47 4.54
C GLY A 389 34.90 -16.82 6.03
N GLY A 390 33.95 -16.23 6.74
CA GLY A 390 33.51 -16.67 8.07
C GLY A 390 32.27 -17.55 7.98
N GLU A 391 32.13 -18.51 8.90
CA GLU A 391 30.97 -19.38 9.03
C GLU A 391 29.70 -18.55 9.35
N LEU A 392 28.61 -18.87 8.66
CA LEU A 392 27.33 -18.17 8.78
C LEU A 392 26.62 -18.57 10.08
N SER A 393 26.06 -17.59 10.78
CA SER A 393 25.23 -17.83 11.97
C SER A 393 23.95 -18.60 11.63
N ALA A 394 23.36 -19.30 12.60
CA ALA A 394 22.10 -20.01 12.42
C ALA A 394 20.93 -19.10 11.97
N ALA A 395 20.99 -17.80 12.30
CA ALA A 395 20.04 -16.79 11.83
C ALA A 395 20.21 -16.48 10.34
N GLU A 396 21.46 -16.39 9.86
CA GLU A 396 21.76 -16.16 8.43
C GLU A 396 21.44 -17.38 7.56
N VAL A 397 21.62 -18.60 8.09
CA VAL A 397 21.21 -19.83 7.40
C VAL A 397 19.69 -19.90 7.23
N ARG A 398 18.91 -19.44 8.23
CA ARG A 398 17.44 -19.37 8.16
C ARG A 398 16.93 -18.25 7.24
N ALA A 399 17.55 -17.07 7.29
CA ALA A 399 17.26 -15.99 6.34
C ALA A 399 17.50 -16.42 4.89
N ARG A 400 18.58 -17.19 4.63
CA ARG A 400 18.85 -17.80 3.32
C ARG A 400 17.84 -18.88 2.91
N ARG A 401 17.20 -19.56 3.87
CA ARG A 401 16.13 -20.54 3.61
C ARG A 401 14.79 -19.88 3.25
N LEU A 402 14.49 -18.70 3.81
CA LEU A 402 13.32 -17.88 3.47
C LEU A 402 13.47 -17.08 2.17
N VAL A 403 14.70 -16.66 1.85
CA VAL A 403 15.08 -16.16 0.52
C VAL A 403 14.74 -17.16 -0.59
N ARG A 404 14.88 -18.47 -0.31
CA ARG A 404 14.46 -19.57 -1.21
C ARG A 404 12.94 -19.72 -1.34
N LEU A 405 12.16 -19.14 -0.43
CA LEU A 405 10.69 -19.13 -0.42
C LEU A 405 10.09 -17.79 -0.86
N GLY A 406 10.93 -16.82 -1.28
CA GLY A 406 10.49 -15.57 -1.89
C GLY A 406 10.21 -14.43 -0.93
N VAL A 407 10.76 -14.40 0.30
CA VAL A 407 10.60 -13.26 1.23
C VAL A 407 11.97 -12.69 1.61
N VAL A 408 12.18 -11.38 1.41
CA VAL A 408 13.38 -10.65 1.88
C VAL A 408 12.97 -9.38 2.61
N ALA A 409 13.62 -9.14 3.74
CA ALA A 409 13.47 -8.00 4.64
C ALA A 409 14.60 -6.98 4.39
N ASP A 410 14.29 -5.68 4.51
CA ASP A 410 15.27 -4.60 4.34
C ASP A 410 16.03 -4.32 5.65
N ALA A 411 17.33 -4.07 5.55
CA ALA A 411 18.24 -3.88 6.69
C ALA A 411 18.37 -2.42 7.14
N GLU A 412 17.88 -1.42 6.38
CA GLU A 412 18.02 -0.02 6.77
C GLU A 412 16.78 0.82 6.41
N ALA A 413 15.76 0.76 7.27
CA ALA A 413 14.68 1.75 7.28
C ALA A 413 15.19 3.07 7.88
N SER A 414 15.90 3.89 7.11
CA SER A 414 16.20 5.27 7.49
C SER A 414 15.20 6.24 6.86
N SER A 415 14.55 7.04 7.72
CA SER A 415 13.56 8.11 7.48
C SER A 415 12.10 7.69 7.28
N ILE A 416 11.46 7.22 8.36
CA ILE A 416 10.01 7.36 8.57
C ILE A 416 9.83 8.51 9.56
N GLY A 417 9.85 9.74 9.06
CA GLY A 417 9.83 10.93 9.92
C GLY A 417 9.84 12.20 9.11
N GLY A 418 8.70 12.50 8.47
CA GLY A 418 8.47 13.77 7.78
C GLY A 418 7.09 14.26 8.14
N THR A 419 7.00 15.19 9.10
CA THR A 419 5.81 15.99 9.34
C THR A 419 5.57 16.84 8.09
N GLY A 420 4.53 16.48 7.33
CA GLY A 420 4.00 17.35 6.29
C GLY A 420 3.52 18.65 6.94
N GLY A 421 4.12 19.77 6.56
CA GLY A 421 3.82 21.08 7.11
C GLY A 421 2.36 21.46 6.87
N VAL A 422 1.59 21.53 7.95
CA VAL A 422 0.29 22.21 7.96
C VAL A 422 0.57 23.71 8.03
N ALA A 423 0.02 24.46 7.08
CA ALA A 423 -0.11 25.90 7.21
C ALA A 423 -0.94 26.20 8.47
N THR A 424 -0.31 26.82 9.45
CA THR A 424 -0.97 27.33 10.65
C THR A 424 -1.98 28.39 10.26
N GLU A 425 -3.27 28.07 10.29
CA GLU A 425 -4.31 29.09 10.42
C GLU A 425 -4.28 29.62 11.85
N GLY A 426 -3.86 30.87 11.99
CA GLY A 426 -3.84 31.58 13.26
C GLY A 426 -5.25 31.70 13.84
N ALA A 427 -5.37 31.41 15.12
CA ALA A 427 -6.56 31.70 15.91
C ALA A 427 -6.90 33.19 15.82
N PRO A 428 -8.15 33.59 15.48
CA PRO A 428 -8.62 34.92 15.78
C PRO A 428 -9.13 34.95 17.22
N THR A 429 -8.55 35.87 17.97
CA THR A 429 -9.07 36.39 19.24
C THR A 429 -10.55 36.76 19.12
N SER A 430 -11.31 36.39 20.14
CA SER A 430 -12.72 36.70 20.33
C SER A 430 -13.01 38.20 20.27
N THR A 431 -13.83 38.63 19.32
CA THR A 431 -14.74 39.77 19.46
C THR A 431 -16.01 39.49 18.67
N SER A 432 -17.14 39.59 19.36
CA SER A 432 -18.49 39.39 18.88
C SER A 432 -18.89 40.37 17.78
N THR A 433 -19.41 39.88 16.66
CA THR A 433 -20.53 40.47 15.89
C THR A 433 -21.01 39.44 14.87
N GLY A 434 -22.33 39.23 14.78
CA GLY A 434 -22.95 38.23 13.92
C GLY A 434 -23.02 38.62 12.45
N GLU A 435 -22.83 37.65 11.57
CA GLU A 435 -23.23 37.68 10.16
C GLU A 435 -23.62 36.25 9.68
N PRO A 436 -24.45 36.13 8.62
CA PRO A 436 -25.31 34.97 8.42
C PRO A 436 -24.66 33.81 7.64
N LEU A 437 -25.18 32.61 7.89
CA LEU A 437 -24.77 31.34 7.29
C LEU A 437 -24.99 31.30 5.76
N THR A 438 -24.02 30.73 5.04
CA THR A 438 -24.07 30.59 3.56
C THR A 438 -25.11 29.54 3.09
N PRO A 439 -25.60 29.63 1.83
CA PRO A 439 -26.68 28.75 1.31
C PRO A 439 -26.38 27.24 1.31
N ARG A 440 -25.13 26.81 1.49
CA ARG A 440 -24.74 25.39 1.55
C ARG A 440 -24.96 24.74 2.93
N SER A 441 -25.02 25.52 4.02
CA SER A 441 -25.31 24.99 5.36
C SER A 441 -26.80 24.74 5.63
N GLU A 442 -27.70 25.50 4.98
CA GLU A 442 -29.15 25.28 5.10
C GLU A 442 -29.61 23.97 4.44
N LEU A 443 -28.98 23.57 3.33
CA LEU A 443 -29.35 22.31 2.65
C LEU A 443 -28.97 21.07 3.47
N ARG A 444 -27.93 21.16 4.31
CA ARG A 444 -27.49 20.08 5.19
C ARG A 444 -28.37 19.97 6.44
N ALA A 445 -28.78 21.10 7.02
CA ALA A 445 -29.71 21.15 8.15
C ALA A 445 -31.12 20.65 7.78
N ARG A 446 -31.62 20.99 6.58
CA ARG A 446 -32.95 20.54 6.11
C ARG A 446 -33.01 19.05 5.72
N ARG A 447 -31.86 18.42 5.43
CA ARG A 447 -31.79 16.98 5.12
C ARG A 447 -31.73 16.10 6.37
N LEU A 448 -31.15 16.61 7.47
CA LEU A 448 -31.13 15.94 8.77
C LEU A 448 -32.48 16.04 9.50
N ALA A 449 -33.19 17.17 9.40
CA ALA A 449 -34.51 17.33 10.02
C ALA A 449 -35.65 16.51 9.36
N ARG A 450 -35.43 15.93 8.17
CA ARG A 450 -36.42 15.06 7.48
C ARG A 450 -36.24 13.57 7.76
N LEU A 451 -35.16 13.15 8.42
CA LEU A 451 -34.90 11.75 8.75
C LEU A 451 -35.36 11.38 10.18
N ASP A 452 -35.57 12.36 11.06
CA ASP A 452 -36.03 12.14 12.45
C ASP A 452 -37.56 12.24 12.64
N GLY A 453 -38.34 12.43 11.57
CA GLY A 453 -39.78 12.77 11.66
C GLY A 453 -40.79 11.77 11.10
N ALA A 454 -40.39 10.62 10.57
CA ALA A 454 -41.32 9.69 9.91
C ALA A 454 -41.56 8.41 10.72
N GLY A 455 -42.37 8.54 11.76
CA GLY A 455 -42.83 7.41 12.57
C GLY A 455 -44.05 7.76 13.40
N ALA A 456 -45.22 7.96 12.77
CA ALA A 456 -46.56 7.66 13.28
C ALA A 456 -47.65 8.34 12.42
N GLY A 457 -48.68 7.59 12.01
CA GLY A 457 -50.02 8.16 11.76
C GLY A 457 -50.61 7.96 10.36
N ALA A 458 -51.47 6.95 10.25
CA ALA A 458 -52.37 6.59 9.15
C ALA A 458 -53.32 7.71 8.65
N GLY A 459 -53.89 7.51 7.45
CA GLY A 459 -55.30 7.84 7.20
C GLY A 459 -55.65 8.42 5.83
N LEU A 460 -56.39 7.60 5.06
CA LEU A 460 -57.16 7.86 3.81
C LEU A 460 -56.39 7.86 2.48
#